data_AF-A0A5J4X2H7-F1
#
_entry.id   AF-A0A5J4X2H7-F1
#
_cell.length_a   1.000
_cell.length_b   1.000
_cell.length_c   1.000
_cell.angle_alpha   90.00
_cell.angle_beta   90.00
_cell.angle_gamma   90.00
#
_symmetry.space_group_name_H-M   'P 1'
#
loop_
_entity.id
_entity.type
_entity.pdbx_description
1 polymer ?
#
loop_
_entity_poly.entity_id
_entity_poly.type
_entity_poly.pdbx_seq_one_letter_code
_entity_poly.pdbx_strand_id
1 'polypeptide(L)'
;MGICVDGASNMTGCRHSMTQMIRQQFPQVTIVHCCAHRLNLASLDSIPATELQPLRSAEVITQQLWHFFVTSPLHAAILEDIHKLIQDGQVKLK
;
A
#
# COMPACT_ATOMS: atom_id res chain seq x y z
N MET A 1 -1.57 30.14 -3.63
CA MET A 1 -0.56 29.12 -3.26
C MET A 1 -1.30 27.94 -2.65
N GLY A 2 -0.98 26.71 -3.05
CA GLY A 2 -1.65 25.51 -2.54
C GLY A 2 -0.64 24.46 -2.11
N ILE A 3 -1.02 23.61 -1.15
CA ILE A 3 -0.22 22.48 -0.70
C ILE A 3 -1.03 21.18 -0.80
N CYS A 4 -0.35 20.13 -1.22
CA CYS A 4 -0.89 18.77 -1.28
C CYS A 4 -0.28 17.96 -0.13
N VAL A 5 -1.12 17.32 0.69
CA VAL A 5 -0.69 16.55 1.86
C VAL A 5 -1.32 15.17 1.86
N ASP A 6 -0.70 14.20 2.54
CA ASP A 6 -1.36 12.95 2.87
C ASP A 6 -2.44 13.16 3.95
N GLY A 7 -3.29 12.16 4.14
CA GLY A 7 -4.42 12.22 5.08
C GLY A 7 -4.04 11.91 6.52
N ALA A 8 -2.74 11.88 6.84
CA ALA A 8 -2.30 11.53 8.18
C ALA A 8 -2.76 12.58 9.21
N SER A 9 -3.04 12.15 10.44
CA SER A 9 -3.62 13.01 11.48
C SER A 9 -2.75 14.23 11.82
N ASN A 10 -1.43 14.11 11.71
CA ASN A 10 -0.49 15.23 11.87
C ASN A 10 -0.57 16.25 10.72
N MET A 11 -1.05 15.85 9.54
CA MET A 11 -1.20 16.70 8.37
C MET A 11 -2.59 17.33 8.29
N THR A 12 -3.64 16.53 8.39
CA THR A 12 -5.04 16.96 8.17
C THR A 12 -5.91 16.95 9.42
N GLY A 13 -5.37 16.63 10.59
CA GLY A 13 -6.13 16.56 11.85
C GLY A 13 -6.76 17.90 12.26
N CYS A 14 -7.78 17.83 13.11
CA CYS A 14 -8.53 19.00 13.57
C CYS A 14 -7.84 19.78 14.71
N ARG A 15 -6.75 19.24 15.27
CA ARG A 15 -6.00 19.84 16.38
C ARG A 15 -4.50 19.81 16.09
N HIS A 16 -3.88 20.99 16.06
CA HIS A 16 -2.43 21.16 15.86
C HIS A 16 -1.87 20.40 14.67
N SER A 17 -2.66 20.22 13.61
CA SER A 17 -2.14 19.66 12.37
C SER A 17 -1.35 20.72 11.61
N MET A 18 -0.42 20.26 10.79
CA MET A 18 0.38 21.13 9.94
C MET A 18 -0.51 22.02 9.05
N THR A 19 -1.56 21.46 8.44
CA THR A 19 -2.45 22.25 7.58
C THR A 19 -3.28 23.26 8.36
N GLN A 20 -3.67 22.95 9.60
CA GLN A 20 -4.33 23.90 10.50
C GLN A 20 -3.40 25.07 10.86
N MET A 21 -2.16 24.78 11.26
CA MET A 21 -1.17 25.80 11.61
C MET A 21 -0.82 26.70 10.42
N ILE A 22 -0.67 26.11 9.22
CA ILE A 22 -0.41 26.88 8.00
C ILE A 22 -1.61 27.77 7.63
N ARG A 23 -2.85 27.29 7.77
CA ARG A 23 -4.05 28.12 7.55
C ARG A 23 -4.19 29.27 8.54
N GLN A 24 -3.70 29.12 9.78
CA GLN A 24 -3.70 30.21 10.76
C GLN A 24 -2.76 31.35 10.35
N GLN A 25 -1.61 31.02 9.74
CA GLN A 25 -0.65 32.01 9.26
C GLN A 25 -1.01 32.55 7.87
N PHE A 26 -1.59 31.71 7.01
CA PHE A 26 -1.93 32.02 5.62
C PHE A 26 -3.36 31.57 5.29
N PRO A 27 -4.39 32.35 5.67
CA PRO A 27 -5.79 31.96 5.47
C PRO A 27 -6.18 31.63 4.01
N GLN A 28 -5.47 32.24 3.06
CA GLN A 28 -5.67 32.08 1.62
C GLN A 28 -5.05 30.80 1.03
N VAL A 29 -4.35 29.98 1.84
CA VAL A 29 -3.73 28.75 1.35
C VAL A 29 -4.78 27.67 1.06
N THR A 30 -4.72 27.10 -0.13
CA THR A 30 -5.57 25.95 -0.49
C THR A 30 -4.88 24.67 -0.05
N ILE A 31 -5.56 23.87 0.77
CA ILE A 31 -5.08 22.55 1.19
C ILE A 31 -5.81 21.50 0.37
N VAL A 32 -5.06 20.63 -0.30
CA VAL A 32 -5.60 19.50 -1.06
C VAL A 32 -5.11 18.21 -0.41
N HIS A 33 -6.04 17.31 -0.09
CA HIS A 33 -5.67 15.96 0.33
C HIS A 33 -5.35 15.15 -0.94
N CYS A 34 -4.16 14.54 -0.98
CA CYS A 34 -3.66 13.74 -2.09
C CYS A 34 -4.70 12.71 -2.57
N CYS A 35 -5.11 12.82 -3.84
CA CYS A 35 -6.10 11.92 -4.44
C CYS A 35 -5.65 10.46 -4.46
N ALA A 36 -4.36 10.20 -4.68
CA ALA A 36 -3.82 8.84 -4.67
C ALA A 36 -3.91 8.21 -3.28
N HIS A 37 -3.58 8.96 -2.23
CA HIS A 37 -3.71 8.48 -0.86
C HIS A 37 -5.19 8.24 -0.48
N ARG A 38 -6.09 9.16 -0.86
CA ARG A 38 -7.54 8.98 -0.67
C ARG A 38 -8.08 7.74 -1.36
N LEU A 39 -7.67 7.48 -2.60
CA LEU A 39 -8.07 6.29 -3.33
C LEU A 39 -7.58 5.03 -2.62
N ASN A 40 -6.31 5.01 -2.21
CA ASN A 40 -5.75 3.89 -1.47
C ASN A 40 -6.51 3.61 -0.15
N LEU A 41 -6.83 4.66 0.63
CA LEU A 41 -7.65 4.51 1.83
C LEU A 41 -9.04 3.95 1.51
N ALA A 42 -9.72 4.47 0.49
CA ALA A 42 -11.02 3.96 0.07
C ALA A 42 -10.96 2.48 -0.35
N SER A 43 -9.90 2.07 -1.05
CA SER A 43 -9.66 0.67 -1.40
C SER A 43 -9.45 -0.20 -0.16
N LEU A 44 -8.60 0.24 0.78
CA LEU A 44 -8.34 -0.46 2.04
C LEU A 44 -9.60 -0.57 2.92
N ASP A 45 -10.42 0.48 2.98
CA ASP A 45 -11.67 0.49 3.74
C ASP A 45 -12.74 -0.42 3.11
N SER A 46 -12.69 -0.60 1.79
CA SER A 46 -13.65 -1.43 1.05
C SER A 46 -13.29 -2.93 1.07
N ILE A 47 -12.01 -3.28 1.18
CA ILE A 47 -11.53 -4.67 1.10
C ILE A 47 -12.15 -5.66 2.10
N PRO A 48 -12.67 -5.26 3.29
CA PRO A 48 -13.37 -6.19 4.18
C PRO A 48 -14.74 -6.63 3.68
N ALA A 49 -15.31 -5.96 2.66
CA ALA A 49 -16.60 -6.33 2.09
C ALA A 49 -16.58 -7.78 1.57
N THR A 50 -17.64 -8.54 1.85
CA THR A 50 -17.76 -9.96 1.48
C THR A 50 -17.59 -10.18 -0.03
N GLU A 51 -18.06 -9.23 -0.84
CA GLU A 51 -17.93 -9.27 -2.31
C GLU A 51 -16.47 -9.16 -2.80
N LEU A 52 -15.59 -8.58 -1.98
CA LEU A 52 -14.17 -8.38 -2.29
C LEU A 52 -13.25 -9.39 -1.58
N GLN A 53 -13.82 -10.40 -0.89
CA GLN A 53 -13.05 -11.46 -0.23
C GLN A 53 -12.01 -12.16 -1.12
N PRO A 54 -12.28 -12.46 -2.40
CA PRO A 54 -11.27 -13.04 -3.28
C PRO A 54 -10.04 -12.14 -3.45
N LEU A 55 -10.24 -10.82 -3.57
CA LEU A 55 -9.14 -9.85 -3.69
C LEU A 55 -8.35 -9.76 -2.38
N ARG A 56 -9.05 -9.73 -1.24
CA ARG A 56 -8.41 -9.74 0.08
C ARG A 56 -7.56 -10.99 0.29
N SER A 57 -8.09 -12.14 -0.09
CA SER A 57 -7.37 -13.42 0.02
C SER A 57 -6.13 -13.43 -0.86
N ALA A 58 -6.24 -12.97 -2.11
CA ALA A 58 -5.10 -12.84 -3.02
C ALA A 58 -4.03 -11.89 -2.46
N GLU A 59 -4.41 -10.74 -1.92
CA GLU A 59 -3.49 -9.78 -1.29
C GLU A 59 -2.74 -10.41 -0.11
N VAL A 60 -3.47 -11.01 0.84
CA VAL A 60 -2.89 -11.63 2.03
C VAL A 60 -1.94 -12.77 1.67
N ILE A 61 -2.34 -13.65 0.75
CA ILE A 61 -1.49 -14.76 0.30
C ILE A 61 -0.24 -14.22 -0.38
N THR A 62 -0.37 -13.20 -1.23
CA THR A 62 0.78 -12.59 -1.92
C THR A 62 1.74 -11.94 -0.92
N GLN A 63 1.24 -11.20 0.07
CA GLN A 63 2.05 -10.63 1.15
C GLN A 63 2.76 -11.70 1.97
N GLN A 64 2.05 -12.78 2.34
CA GLN A 64 2.63 -13.89 3.09
C GLN A 64 3.74 -14.60 2.31
N LEU A 65 3.53 -14.87 1.02
CA LEU A 65 4.55 -15.45 0.15
C LEU A 65 5.76 -14.53 0.02
N TRP A 66 5.53 -13.23 -0.23
CA TRP A 66 6.61 -12.26 -0.29
C TRP A 66 7.43 -12.23 1.01
N HIS A 67 6.75 -12.14 2.16
CA HIS A 67 7.40 -12.18 3.47
C HIS A 67 8.19 -13.47 3.69
N PHE A 68 7.63 -14.63 3.33
CA PHE A 68 8.30 -15.93 3.47
C PHE A 68 9.63 -15.96 2.72
N PHE A 69 9.67 -15.45 1.48
CA PHE A 69 10.87 -15.47 0.65
C PHE A 69 11.87 -14.36 0.97
N VAL A 70 11.42 -13.12 1.20
CA VAL A 70 12.32 -11.97 1.35
C VAL A 70 13.04 -11.93 2.70
N THR A 71 12.45 -12.51 3.74
CA THR A 71 12.99 -12.42 5.12
C THR A 71 14.09 -13.45 5.42
N SER A 72 14.30 -14.43 4.54
CA SER A 72 15.23 -15.54 4.75
C SER A 72 16.11 -15.76 3.52
N PRO A 73 17.46 -15.66 3.64
CA PRO A 73 18.36 -15.97 2.54
C PRO A 73 18.20 -17.41 2.01
N LEU A 74 17.85 -18.36 2.88
CA LEU A 74 17.56 -19.74 2.49
C LEU A 74 16.33 -19.81 1.58
N HIS A 75 15.23 -19.15 1.95
CA HIS A 75 14.02 -19.17 1.14
C HIS A 75 14.22 -18.41 -0.18
N ALA A 76 14.98 -17.31 -0.17
CA ALA A 76 15.35 -16.61 -1.38
C ALA A 76 16.13 -17.51 -2.36
N ALA A 77 17.08 -18.31 -1.86
CA ALA A 77 17.81 -19.28 -2.69
C ALA A 77 16.88 -20.36 -3.27
N ILE A 78 15.95 -20.89 -2.47
CA ILE A 78 14.92 -21.84 -2.96
C ILE A 78 14.08 -21.21 -4.08
N LEU A 79 13.69 -19.94 -3.94
CA LEU A 79 12.93 -19.24 -4.96
C LEU A 79 13.73 -19.08 -6.26
N GLU A 80 15.04 -18.80 -6.17
CA GLU A 80 15.94 -18.72 -7.32
C GLU A 80 16.04 -20.06 -8.04
N ASP A 81 16.18 -21.16 -7.30
CA ASP A 81 16.23 -22.51 -7.87
C ASP A 81 14.93 -22.88 -8.58
N ILE A 82 13.77 -22.57 -7.97
CA ILE A 82 12.46 -22.74 -8.63
C ILE A 82 12.40 -21.93 -9.93
N HIS A 83 12.91 -20.70 -9.92
CA HIS A 83 12.91 -19.83 -11.10
C HIS A 83 13.75 -20.40 -12.24
N LYS A 84 14.92 -20.98 -11.94
CA LYS A 84 15.78 -21.69 -12.92
C LYS A 84 15.07 -22.90 -13.52
N LEU A 85 14.46 -23.74 -12.69
CA LEU A 85 13.72 -24.93 -13.15
C LEU A 85 12.57 -24.61 -14.11
N ILE A 86 11.89 -23.47 -13.89
CA ILE A 86 10.82 -22.99 -14.78
C ILE A 86 11.40 -22.48 -16.10
N GLN A 87 12.47 -21.69 -16.07
CA GLN A 87 13.14 -21.18 -17.26
C GLN A 87 13.72 -22.31 -18.13
N ASP A 88 14.24 -23.35 -17.51
CA ASP A 88 14.77 -24.54 -18.19
C ASP A 88 13.66 -25.48 -18.72
N GLY A 89 12.38 -25.11 -18.54
CA GLY A 89 11.23 -25.85 -19.06
C GLY A 89 10.97 -27.20 -18.37
N GLN A 90 11.56 -27.42 -17.20
CA GLN A 90 11.48 -28.70 -16.47
C GLN A 90 10.17 -28.85 -15.68
N VAL A 91 9.41 -27.77 -15.51
CA VAL A 91 8.10 -27.78 -14.85
C VAL A 91 6.99 -27.46 -15.86
N LYS A 92 6.17 -28.46 -16.20
CA LYS A 92 4.92 -28.25 -16.93
C LYS A 92 3.80 -27.98 -15.94
N LEU A 93 3.34 -26.73 -15.87
CA LEU A 93 2.08 -26.40 -15.20
C LEU A 93 0.95 -27.10 -15.98
N LYS A 94 0.19 -27.94 -15.27
CA LYS A 94 -0.99 -28.62 -15.82
C LYS A 94 -2.14 -27.65 -16.01
#